data_AF-A0A534N0K4-F1
#
_entry.id   AF-A0A534N0K4-F1
#
_cell.length_a   1.000
_cell.length_b   1.000
_cell.length_c   1.000
_cell.angle_alpha   90.00
_cell.angle_beta   90.00
_cell.angle_gamma   90.00
#
_symmetry.space_group_name_H-M   'P 1'
#
loop_
_entity.id
_entity.type
_entity.pdbx_description
1 polymer ?
#
loop_
_entity_poly.entity_id
_entity_poly.type
_entity_poly.pdbx_seq_one_letter_code
_entity_poly.pdbx_strand_id
1 'polypeptide(L)'
;MRDQPEQRNRPPATGRPPDSEGASHPGSDERFDAGRPDGFPFDPDFPQLPIAANPDLMLEVFRAELKPVAHQKYEIEACKPFRFRCRQSKSRHVLQYTLRVADPLTGRRWDQPVTGVLYADESKAERRWQEMHAKDPRGGIPSEWLTFEPVSIVPGLRMLVQIFPYDRRLRTLGPVMGAAGRDVDPLLLTRLGPGEWEVEDRTIETARYRTERGAVLRYTIRAREIQSARRETLTCYLKVYRNERGADTWRFLQLMSAKVEGSPQPYDVIRPIAYLMEHRTLVAEEAPGTSLTQLLLRAGDPAEAVRPVARALAAFHQDDVPATRQESLADALKTIRKASTLVEWICPGARDAIQAITAEVRAGLREAPPTPIHGDLKPDHLFVSGPQVVFIDLDSVAFGDPVRDVASFFAHLASRAGMRSMPAGRARAAAAAFVEEYFRHAPSTWRERLPLHTAGAFLEVAAGIFRAQEPGWRETAAWIIEAAQRACRGVPD
;
A
#
# COMPACT_ATOMS: atom_id res chain seq x y z
N MET A 1 41.42 29.34 51.68
CA MET A 1 42.83 28.89 51.81
C MET A 1 42.87 27.48 51.22
N ARG A 2 43.33 27.34 49.97
CA ARG A 2 44.73 27.01 49.57
C ARG A 2 45.07 25.57 49.96
N ASP A 3 45.55 24.66 49.12
CA ASP A 3 46.07 24.65 47.75
C ASP A 3 46.11 23.17 47.28
N GLN A 4 46.04 22.90 45.97
CA GLN A 4 46.64 21.70 45.36
C GLN A 4 48.12 21.99 45.04
N PRO A 5 49.04 21.00 44.92
CA PRO A 5 49.30 20.37 43.61
C PRO A 5 49.89 18.92 43.57
N GLU A 6 49.69 18.30 42.39
CA GLU A 6 50.52 17.39 41.56
C GLU A 6 51.43 16.22 42.05
N GLN A 7 51.12 15.04 41.48
CA GLN A 7 51.95 13.98 40.82
C GLN A 7 53.34 13.53 41.34
N ARG A 8 53.53 12.19 41.47
CA ARG A 8 54.71 11.41 40.97
C ARG A 8 54.59 9.86 41.10
N ASN A 9 54.67 9.17 39.93
CA ASN A 9 55.31 7.88 39.52
C ASN A 9 55.59 6.64 40.43
N ARG A 10 55.03 5.45 40.02
CA ARG A 10 55.50 4.03 39.77
C ARG A 10 56.60 3.34 40.65
N PRO A 11 56.80 1.97 40.73
CA PRO A 11 56.59 0.82 39.76
C PRO A 11 56.22 -0.58 40.44
N PRO A 12 56.54 -1.84 39.98
CA PRO A 12 56.67 -2.52 38.65
C PRO A 12 55.87 -3.87 38.46
N ALA A 13 55.76 -4.30 37.19
CA ALA A 13 55.88 -5.64 36.56
C ALA A 13 55.29 -7.00 37.10
N THR A 14 54.63 -7.69 36.14
CA THR A 14 54.60 -9.15 35.80
C THR A 14 53.73 -10.17 36.54
N GLY A 15 52.85 -10.83 35.76
CA GLY A 15 52.22 -12.13 36.09
C GLY A 15 51.01 -12.43 35.20
N ARG A 16 51.20 -13.16 34.09
CA ARG A 16 50.16 -13.65 33.15
C ARG A 16 49.53 -14.95 33.68
N PRO A 17 48.23 -15.21 33.44
CA PRO A 17 47.78 -16.58 33.12
C PRO A 17 46.79 -16.55 31.90
N PRO A 18 46.40 -17.70 31.33
CA PRO A 18 46.63 -18.02 29.92
C PRO A 18 45.45 -17.76 28.98
N ASP A 19 45.77 -17.84 27.70
CA ASP A 19 44.91 -17.65 26.54
C ASP A 19 43.65 -18.54 26.57
N SER A 20 42.48 -17.91 26.39
CA SER A 20 41.27 -18.55 25.88
C SER A 20 41.03 -18.04 24.47
N GLU A 21 41.44 -18.84 23.49
CA GLU A 21 41.15 -18.66 22.08
C GLU A 21 39.64 -18.66 21.82
N GLY A 22 39.20 -17.79 20.89
CA GLY A 22 38.05 -18.11 20.04
C GLY A 22 36.67 -17.57 20.42
N ALA A 23 36.52 -16.31 20.82
CA ALA A 23 35.24 -15.62 20.71
C ALA A 23 35.18 -14.85 19.38
N SER A 24 34.67 -15.49 18.33
CA SER A 24 34.38 -14.86 17.04
C SER A 24 33.32 -13.76 17.21
N HIS A 25 33.71 -12.51 16.98
CA HIS A 25 32.81 -11.37 16.84
C HIS A 25 31.80 -11.62 15.70
N PRO A 26 30.47 -11.50 15.91
CA PRO A 26 29.49 -11.65 14.84
C PRO A 26 29.34 -10.34 14.05
N GLY A 27 30.45 -9.88 13.46
CA GLY A 27 30.51 -8.72 12.58
C GLY A 27 31.24 -8.99 11.26
N SER A 28 31.57 -10.25 10.95
CA SER A 28 32.48 -10.63 9.86
C SER A 28 31.91 -11.72 8.95
N ASP A 29 30.61 -11.66 8.63
CA ASP A 29 30.07 -12.48 7.54
C ASP A 29 30.21 -11.67 6.24
N GLU A 30 31.27 -11.95 5.48
CA GLU A 30 31.66 -11.24 4.25
C GLU A 30 30.54 -11.19 3.20
N ARG A 31 29.52 -12.06 3.30
CA ARG A 31 28.31 -12.04 2.46
C ARG A 31 27.47 -10.77 2.62
N PHE A 32 27.65 -10.02 3.71
CA PHE A 32 26.92 -8.79 4.01
C PHE A 32 27.78 -7.52 3.84
N ASP A 33 29.04 -7.64 3.40
CA ASP A 33 29.89 -6.50 3.03
C ASP A 33 29.67 -6.14 1.55
N ALA A 34 28.46 -5.66 1.25
CA ALA A 34 28.09 -5.23 -0.09
C ALA A 34 28.22 -3.71 -0.20
N GLY A 35 29.07 -3.25 -1.12
CA GLY A 35 29.15 -1.87 -1.56
C GLY A 35 27.76 -1.28 -1.83
N ARG A 36 27.65 0.05 -1.66
CA ARG A 36 26.40 0.81 -1.73
C ARG A 36 25.53 0.31 -2.90
N PRO A 37 24.31 -0.23 -2.66
CA PRO A 37 23.38 -0.48 -3.74
C PRO A 37 23.06 0.87 -4.36
N ASP A 38 23.36 1.02 -5.65
CA ASP A 38 23.25 2.29 -6.35
C ASP A 38 21.85 2.90 -6.14
N GLY A 39 21.85 4.00 -5.38
CA GLY A 39 20.75 4.96 -5.21
C GLY A 39 19.67 4.66 -4.17
N PHE A 40 19.69 3.58 -3.38
CA PHE A 40 18.67 3.44 -2.29
C PHE A 40 19.07 4.36 -1.14
N PRO A 41 18.12 5.09 -0.51
CA PRO A 41 18.46 6.03 0.55
C PRO A 41 19.13 5.34 1.75
N PHE A 42 20.22 5.93 2.21
CA PHE A 42 20.93 5.47 3.40
C PHE A 42 20.21 5.89 4.68
N ASP A 43 20.16 5.00 5.67
CA ASP A 43 19.68 5.29 7.01
C ASP A 43 20.72 4.80 8.03
N PRO A 44 21.38 5.70 8.79
CA PRO A 44 22.44 5.33 9.72
C PRO A 44 21.96 4.41 10.86
N ASP A 45 20.66 4.48 11.21
CA ASP A 45 20.09 3.60 12.24
C ASP A 45 19.81 2.18 11.71
N PHE A 46 19.90 1.98 10.38
CA PHE A 46 19.61 0.72 9.69
C PHE A 46 20.69 0.42 8.64
N PRO A 47 21.94 0.10 9.06
CA PRO A 47 23.05 -0.19 8.15
C PRO A 47 22.74 -1.36 7.19
N GLN A 48 21.83 -2.26 7.57
CA GLN A 48 21.40 -3.40 6.77
C GLN A 48 20.34 -3.06 5.69
N LEU A 49 19.78 -1.86 5.69
CA LEU A 49 18.73 -1.45 4.75
C LEU A 49 19.16 -1.57 3.28
N PRO A 50 20.39 -1.19 2.88
CA PRO A 50 20.98 -1.52 1.60
C PRO A 50 20.77 -2.97 1.14
N ILE A 51 21.09 -3.94 2.01
CA ILE A 51 20.96 -5.37 1.71
C ILE A 51 19.49 -5.73 1.56
N ALA A 52 18.65 -5.30 2.51
CA ALA A 52 17.22 -5.58 2.48
C ALA A 52 16.51 -4.98 1.25
N ALA A 53 16.97 -3.84 0.74
CA ALA A 53 16.39 -3.22 -0.45
C ALA A 53 16.89 -3.85 -1.76
N ASN A 54 17.94 -4.69 -1.72
CA ASN A 54 18.52 -5.33 -2.90
C ASN A 54 17.82 -6.69 -3.18
N PRO A 55 17.14 -6.85 -4.33
CA PRO A 55 16.42 -8.08 -4.66
C PRO A 55 17.33 -9.32 -4.75
N ASP A 56 18.53 -9.17 -5.30
CA ASP A 56 19.44 -10.29 -5.54
C ASP A 56 20.05 -10.80 -4.23
N LEU A 57 20.46 -9.88 -3.35
CA LEU A 57 20.94 -10.25 -2.02
C LEU A 57 19.82 -10.86 -1.18
N MET A 58 18.61 -10.31 -1.23
CA MET A 58 17.47 -10.85 -0.50
C MET A 58 17.01 -12.21 -1.04
N LEU A 59 17.19 -12.50 -2.33
CA LEU A 59 16.93 -13.83 -2.90
C LEU A 59 17.79 -14.89 -2.21
N GLU A 60 19.09 -14.64 -2.09
CA GLU A 60 20.03 -15.56 -1.43
C GLU A 60 19.73 -15.70 0.07
N VAL A 61 19.40 -14.58 0.74
CA VAL A 61 18.97 -14.61 2.15
C VAL A 61 17.73 -15.48 2.32
N PHE A 62 16.70 -15.32 1.49
CA PHE A 62 15.47 -16.11 1.64
C PHE A 62 15.68 -17.60 1.29
N ARG A 63 16.56 -17.93 0.34
CA ARG A 63 16.95 -19.31 0.04
C ARG A 63 17.62 -20.00 1.23
N ALA A 64 18.46 -19.27 1.96
CA ALA A 64 19.18 -19.80 3.11
C ALA A 64 18.31 -19.90 4.37
N GLU A 65 17.44 -18.91 4.61
CA GLU A 65 16.82 -18.70 5.93
C GLU A 65 15.36 -19.13 6.02
N LEU A 66 14.62 -19.22 4.90
CA LEU A 66 13.21 -19.65 4.95
C LEU A 66 13.09 -21.16 5.09
N LYS A 67 12.41 -21.59 6.15
CA LYS A 67 12.21 -23.01 6.47
C LYS A 67 10.86 -23.48 5.93
N PRO A 68 10.81 -24.45 5.01
CA PRO A 68 9.56 -25.06 4.56
C PRO A 68 8.81 -25.77 5.70
N VAL A 69 7.48 -25.77 5.63
CA VAL A 69 6.66 -26.58 6.53
C VAL A 69 6.69 -28.05 6.08
N ALA A 70 6.56 -28.97 7.03
CA ALA A 70 6.41 -30.42 6.78
C ALA A 70 7.56 -31.08 5.99
N HIS A 71 8.79 -30.55 6.08
CA HIS A 71 9.98 -31.06 5.38
C HIS A 71 9.87 -31.11 3.85
N GLN A 72 8.91 -30.38 3.25
CA GLN A 72 8.84 -30.23 1.80
C GLN A 72 10.03 -29.40 1.31
N LYS A 73 10.46 -29.63 0.06
CA LYS A 73 11.50 -28.83 -0.57
C LYS A 73 10.86 -27.91 -1.59
N TYR A 74 11.13 -26.62 -1.47
CA TYR A 74 10.69 -25.61 -2.43
C TYR A 74 11.91 -24.87 -2.96
N GLU A 75 11.84 -24.47 -4.23
CA GLU A 75 12.82 -23.62 -4.86
C GLU A 75 12.31 -22.17 -4.88
N ILE A 76 13.12 -21.23 -4.41
CA ILE A 76 12.83 -19.79 -4.54
C ILE A 76 13.56 -19.30 -5.79
N GLU A 77 12.83 -19.09 -6.88
CA GLU A 77 13.36 -18.76 -8.20
C GLU A 77 13.70 -17.26 -8.32
N ALA A 78 12.92 -16.38 -7.67
CA ALA A 78 13.09 -14.93 -7.75
C ALA A 78 12.58 -14.20 -6.50
N CYS A 79 13.15 -13.01 -6.23
CA CYS A 79 12.72 -12.10 -5.17
C CYS A 79 12.50 -10.70 -5.75
N LYS A 80 11.31 -10.13 -5.55
CA LYS A 80 10.99 -8.77 -6.02
C LYS A 80 10.42 -7.91 -4.90
N PRO A 81 11.10 -6.84 -4.45
CA PRO A 81 10.51 -5.88 -3.54
C PRO A 81 9.36 -5.14 -4.24
N PHE A 82 8.22 -5.03 -3.58
CA PHE A 82 7.04 -4.31 -4.11
C PHE A 82 6.49 -3.28 -3.12
N ARG A 83 7.02 -3.22 -1.89
CA ARG A 83 6.61 -2.19 -0.94
C ARG A 83 7.70 -1.87 0.06
N PHE A 84 7.83 -0.58 0.38
CA PHE A 84 8.66 -0.07 1.45
C PHE A 84 7.85 0.88 2.36
N ARG A 85 8.11 0.82 3.67
CA ARG A 85 7.52 1.73 4.64
C ARG A 85 8.52 2.07 5.74
N CYS A 86 9.02 3.30 5.70
CA CYS A 86 9.72 3.91 6.81
C CYS A 86 8.75 4.35 7.91
N ARG A 87 9.05 4.02 9.17
CA ARG A 87 8.41 4.65 10.34
C ARG A 87 9.40 5.66 10.94
N GLN A 88 9.28 6.91 10.50
CA GLN A 88 10.10 8.07 10.95
C GLN A 88 10.03 8.35 12.47
N SER A 89 9.22 7.62 13.25
CA SER A 89 9.10 7.75 14.71
C SER A 89 9.92 6.71 15.51
N LYS A 90 11.07 6.28 14.98
CA LYS A 90 12.07 5.39 15.58
C LYS A 90 11.69 3.90 15.72
N SER A 91 12.61 3.03 15.28
CA SER A 91 12.82 1.61 15.58
C SER A 91 12.51 0.54 14.53
N ARG A 92 11.88 0.83 13.38
CA ARG A 92 11.80 -0.17 12.29
C ARG A 92 11.43 0.34 10.90
N HIS A 93 11.96 -0.34 9.89
CA HIS A 93 11.50 -0.30 8.50
C HIS A 93 10.75 -1.57 8.14
N VAL A 94 9.84 -1.47 7.18
CA VAL A 94 9.08 -2.62 6.69
C VAL A 94 9.19 -2.71 5.18
N LEU A 95 9.64 -3.86 4.70
CA LEU A 95 9.75 -4.21 3.29
C LEU A 95 8.80 -5.38 2.99
N GLN A 96 8.16 -5.35 1.83
CA GLN A 96 7.41 -6.48 1.32
C GLN A 96 7.99 -6.93 -0.01
N TYR A 97 8.11 -8.24 -0.16
CA TYR A 97 8.67 -8.92 -1.31
C TYR A 97 7.67 -9.93 -1.85
N THR A 98 7.68 -10.12 -3.16
CA THR A 98 7.06 -11.27 -3.81
C THR A 98 8.17 -12.26 -4.12
N LEU A 99 8.08 -13.46 -3.57
CA LEU A 99 8.96 -14.56 -3.91
C LEU A 99 8.29 -15.43 -4.96
N ARG A 100 8.97 -15.71 -6.07
CA ARG A 100 8.53 -16.74 -7.01
C ARG A 100 8.98 -18.08 -6.47
N VAL A 101 8.03 -18.94 -6.11
CA VAL A 101 8.30 -20.25 -5.51
C VAL A 101 7.89 -21.34 -6.48
N ALA A 102 8.71 -22.38 -6.60
CA ALA A 102 8.43 -23.58 -7.37
C ALA A 102 8.44 -24.81 -6.46
N ASP A 103 7.48 -25.70 -6.67
CA ASP A 103 7.49 -27.05 -6.13
C ASP A 103 8.13 -27.99 -7.17
N PRO A 104 9.33 -28.52 -6.92
CA PRO A 104 10.01 -29.39 -7.87
C PRO A 104 9.32 -30.74 -8.05
N LEU A 105 8.47 -31.18 -7.11
CA LEU A 105 7.75 -32.45 -7.19
C LEU A 105 6.53 -32.35 -8.12
N THR A 106 5.81 -31.23 -8.06
CA THR A 106 4.59 -31.03 -8.86
C THR A 106 4.79 -30.14 -10.09
N GLY A 107 5.92 -29.42 -10.16
CA GLY A 107 6.18 -28.38 -11.17
C GLY A 107 5.34 -27.10 -10.98
N ARG A 108 4.53 -27.02 -9.92
CA ARG A 108 3.68 -25.87 -9.63
C ARG A 108 4.53 -24.66 -9.27
N ARG A 109 4.13 -23.48 -9.76
CA ARG A 109 4.75 -22.19 -9.43
C ARG A 109 3.73 -21.19 -8.92
N TRP A 110 4.10 -20.42 -7.91
CA TRP A 110 3.25 -19.36 -7.36
C TRP A 110 4.07 -18.20 -6.80
N ASP A 111 3.37 -17.12 -6.51
CA ASP A 111 3.94 -15.91 -5.93
C ASP A 111 3.59 -15.89 -4.43
N GLN A 112 4.63 -15.89 -3.58
CA GLN A 112 4.51 -15.88 -2.12
C GLN A 112 4.85 -14.48 -1.59
N PRO A 113 3.87 -13.73 -1.02
CA PRO A 113 4.17 -12.48 -0.35
C PRO A 113 4.91 -12.73 0.97
N VAL A 114 6.00 -12.00 1.17
CA VAL A 114 6.85 -12.04 2.36
C VAL A 114 7.07 -10.63 2.89
N THR A 115 7.01 -10.46 4.21
CA THR A 115 7.26 -9.18 4.88
C THR A 115 8.52 -9.27 5.73
N GLY A 116 9.51 -8.43 5.43
CA GLY A 116 10.66 -8.18 6.28
C GLY A 116 10.45 -6.93 7.16
N VAL A 117 10.64 -7.07 8.47
CA VAL A 117 10.60 -5.97 9.43
C VAL A 117 12.00 -5.80 10.02
N LEU A 118 12.71 -4.79 9.53
CA LEU A 118 14.04 -4.43 10.02
C LEU A 118 13.92 -3.68 11.33
N TYR A 119 14.74 -4.04 12.31
CA TYR A 119 14.88 -3.30 13.56
C TYR A 119 16.26 -2.66 13.65
N ALA A 120 16.32 -1.47 14.25
CA ALA A 120 17.61 -0.83 14.54
C ALA A 120 18.39 -1.63 15.60
N ASP A 121 17.67 -2.18 16.58
CA ASP A 121 18.16 -3.00 17.69
C ASP A 121 17.83 -4.48 17.45
N GLU A 122 18.86 -5.32 17.45
CA GLU A 122 18.78 -6.76 17.25
C GLU A 122 17.99 -7.46 18.36
N SER A 123 18.21 -7.05 19.62
CA SER A 123 17.50 -7.63 20.79
C SER A 123 15.98 -7.45 20.68
N LYS A 124 15.56 -6.41 19.95
CA LYS A 124 14.15 -6.14 19.68
C LYS A 124 13.58 -7.03 18.59
N ALA A 125 14.35 -7.39 17.57
CA ALA A 125 13.91 -8.32 16.53
C ALA A 125 13.68 -9.72 17.15
N GLU A 126 14.66 -10.20 17.91
CA GLU A 126 14.66 -11.50 18.58
C GLU A 126 13.50 -11.64 19.57
N ARG A 127 13.35 -10.68 20.49
CA ARG A 127 12.24 -10.66 21.44
C ARG A 127 10.88 -10.70 20.74
N ARG A 128 10.72 -9.97 19.63
CA ARG A 128 9.46 -9.94 18.87
C ARG A 128 9.21 -11.25 18.15
N TRP A 129 10.24 -11.89 17.61
CA TRP A 129 10.15 -13.21 17.03
C TRP A 129 9.65 -14.23 18.06
N GLN A 130 10.27 -14.28 19.25
CA GLN A 130 9.87 -15.17 20.34
C GLN A 130 8.41 -14.95 20.79
N GLU A 131 8.02 -13.69 21.00
CA GLU A 131 6.63 -13.31 21.34
C GLU A 131 5.59 -13.77 20.29
N MET A 132 5.99 -13.83 19.02
CA MET A 132 5.12 -14.19 17.91
C MET A 132 5.07 -15.71 17.71
N HIS A 133 6.20 -16.39 17.86
CA HIS A 133 6.29 -17.83 17.79
C HIS A 133 5.50 -18.51 18.92
N ALA A 134 5.46 -17.92 20.11
CA ALA A 134 4.71 -18.44 21.25
C ALA A 134 3.16 -18.43 21.08
N LYS A 135 2.64 -17.79 20.02
CA LYS A 135 1.19 -17.58 19.82
C LYS A 135 0.56 -18.53 18.79
N ASP A 136 1.20 -19.66 18.51
CA ASP A 136 0.83 -20.58 17.43
C ASP A 136 0.57 -19.85 16.09
N PRO A 137 1.64 -19.42 15.40
CA PRO A 137 1.51 -18.61 14.19
C PRO A 137 0.87 -19.35 13.01
N ARG A 138 0.65 -20.67 13.11
CA ARG A 138 -0.05 -21.46 12.10
C ARG A 138 -1.56 -21.50 12.34
N GLY A 139 -2.00 -21.19 13.56
CA GLY A 139 -3.40 -21.24 13.97
C GLY A 139 -4.33 -20.47 13.02
N GLY A 140 -5.29 -21.18 12.44
CA GLY A 140 -6.29 -20.63 11.52
C GLY A 140 -5.82 -20.43 10.08
N ILE A 141 -4.56 -20.72 9.74
CA ILE A 141 -4.09 -20.70 8.36
C ILE A 141 -4.33 -22.08 7.72
N PRO A 142 -5.00 -22.16 6.55
CA PRO A 142 -5.17 -23.44 5.86
C PRO A 142 -3.83 -24.04 5.40
N SER A 143 -3.73 -25.37 5.38
CA SER A 143 -2.48 -26.07 5.11
C SER A 143 -1.92 -25.79 3.71
N GLU A 144 -2.79 -25.54 2.73
CA GLU A 144 -2.42 -25.19 1.36
C GLU A 144 -1.75 -23.80 1.22
N TRP A 145 -1.85 -22.96 2.26
CA TRP A 145 -1.19 -21.66 2.35
C TRP A 145 0.07 -21.68 3.23
N LEU A 146 0.41 -22.82 3.83
CA LEU A 146 1.57 -22.99 4.71
C LEU A 146 2.79 -23.54 3.94
N THR A 147 3.37 -22.73 3.05
CA THR A 147 4.62 -23.10 2.35
C THR A 147 5.83 -23.08 3.28
N PHE A 148 6.03 -21.98 4.01
CA PHE A 148 7.15 -21.77 4.93
C PHE A 148 6.65 -21.50 6.34
N GLU A 149 7.52 -21.62 7.34
CA GLU A 149 7.20 -21.21 8.71
C GLU A 149 6.65 -19.77 8.70
N PRO A 150 5.47 -19.50 9.29
CA PRO A 150 4.83 -18.20 9.12
C PRO A 150 5.62 -17.03 9.70
N VAL A 151 6.53 -17.32 10.63
CA VAL A 151 7.37 -16.34 11.32
C VAL A 151 8.79 -16.90 11.50
N SER A 152 9.78 -16.16 11.00
CA SER A 152 11.21 -16.46 11.19
C SER A 152 12.02 -15.20 11.49
N ILE A 153 13.30 -15.35 11.79
CA ILE A 153 14.24 -14.25 11.99
C ILE A 153 15.48 -14.47 11.12
N VAL A 154 16.03 -13.37 10.57
CA VAL A 154 17.35 -13.32 9.95
C VAL A 154 18.24 -12.46 10.86
N PRO A 155 19.00 -13.07 11.78
CA PRO A 155 19.76 -12.33 12.80
C PRO A 155 20.75 -11.33 12.18
N GLY A 156 21.48 -11.73 11.13
CA GLY A 156 22.45 -10.87 10.43
C GLY A 156 21.85 -9.58 9.84
N LEU A 157 20.55 -9.55 9.57
CA LEU A 157 19.83 -8.36 9.11
C LEU A 157 18.96 -7.71 10.20
N ARG A 158 18.98 -8.23 11.44
CA ARG A 158 18.08 -7.81 12.52
C ARG A 158 16.62 -7.77 12.03
N MET A 159 16.26 -8.77 11.21
CA MET A 159 15.04 -8.76 10.43
C MET A 159 14.09 -9.86 10.90
N LEU A 160 12.92 -9.47 11.35
CA LEU A 160 11.79 -10.39 11.53
C LEU A 160 11.13 -10.62 10.18
N VAL A 161 10.88 -11.87 9.81
CA VAL A 161 10.19 -12.25 8.58
C VAL A 161 8.81 -12.80 8.91
N GLN A 162 7.81 -12.37 8.15
CA GLN A 162 6.43 -12.89 8.20
C GLN A 162 6.03 -13.37 6.80
N ILE A 163 5.47 -14.58 6.72
CA ILE A 163 5.00 -15.20 5.48
C ILE A 163 3.49 -15.03 5.40
N PHE A 164 2.99 -14.40 4.34
CA PHE A 164 1.55 -14.29 4.11
C PHE A 164 0.93 -15.71 4.04
N PRO A 165 -0.22 -15.97 4.69
CA PRO A 165 -1.17 -14.98 5.23
C PRO A 165 -1.00 -14.61 6.71
N TYR A 166 0.12 -14.98 7.34
CA TYR A 166 0.38 -14.52 8.69
C TYR A 166 0.77 -13.04 8.72
N ASP A 167 0.05 -12.26 9.53
CA ASP A 167 0.36 -10.85 9.81
C ASP A 167 -0.04 -10.50 11.24
N ARG A 168 0.95 -10.13 12.05
CA ARG A 168 0.77 -9.87 13.49
C ARG A 168 -0.25 -8.75 13.81
N ARG A 169 -0.57 -7.88 12.85
CA ARG A 169 -1.51 -6.77 12.99
C ARG A 169 -2.82 -7.00 12.23
N LEU A 170 -2.88 -8.01 11.34
CA LEU A 170 -4.11 -8.50 10.70
C LEU A 170 -4.39 -9.93 11.20
N ARG A 171 -4.66 -10.06 12.50
CA ARG A 171 -4.76 -11.37 13.17
C ARG A 171 -5.87 -12.27 12.62
N THR A 172 -6.90 -11.67 12.01
CA THR A 172 -8.02 -12.39 11.39
C THR A 172 -7.73 -12.83 9.96
N LEU A 173 -6.58 -12.46 9.36
CA LEU A 173 -6.28 -12.77 7.97
C LEU A 173 -6.20 -14.28 7.68
N GLY A 174 -5.43 -15.02 8.49
CA GLY A 174 -5.41 -16.49 8.43
C GLY A 174 -6.80 -17.09 8.62
N PRO A 175 -7.48 -16.80 9.76
CA PRO A 175 -8.84 -17.27 10.03
C PRO A 175 -9.84 -17.00 8.89
N VAL A 176 -9.83 -15.81 8.28
CA VAL A 176 -10.68 -15.46 7.13
C VAL A 176 -10.44 -16.41 5.96
N MET A 177 -9.18 -16.75 5.68
CA MET A 177 -8.86 -17.64 4.56
C MET A 177 -9.33 -19.07 4.81
N GLY A 178 -9.26 -19.57 6.05
CA GLY A 178 -9.81 -20.89 6.40
C GLY A 178 -11.32 -20.94 6.60
N ALA A 179 -11.95 -19.78 6.85
CA ALA A 179 -13.38 -19.67 7.13
C ALA A 179 -14.22 -19.26 5.91
N ALA A 180 -13.60 -18.77 4.83
CA ALA A 180 -14.30 -18.16 3.70
C ALA A 180 -15.43 -19.02 3.13
N GLY A 181 -15.23 -20.33 2.97
CA GLY A 181 -16.27 -21.23 2.46
C GLY A 181 -17.52 -21.29 3.36
N ARG A 182 -17.36 -21.20 4.67
CA ARG A 182 -18.50 -21.20 5.61
C ARG A 182 -19.17 -19.83 5.69
N ASP A 183 -18.37 -18.77 5.74
CA ASP A 183 -18.86 -17.43 6.10
C ASP A 183 -19.23 -16.56 4.87
N VAL A 184 -18.71 -16.89 3.68
CA VAL A 184 -18.89 -16.11 2.44
C VAL A 184 -19.77 -16.82 1.42
N ASP A 185 -19.68 -18.14 1.27
CA ASP A 185 -20.48 -18.87 0.26
C ASP A 185 -21.98 -18.63 0.40
N PRO A 186 -22.59 -18.69 1.60
CA PRO A 186 -24.03 -18.43 1.73
C PRO A 186 -24.43 -17.03 1.25
N LEU A 187 -23.56 -16.03 1.45
CA LEU A 187 -23.79 -14.66 1.00
C LEU A 187 -23.79 -14.56 -0.53
N LEU A 188 -22.93 -15.33 -1.20
CA LEU A 188 -22.85 -15.35 -2.65
C LEU A 188 -23.97 -16.17 -3.29
N LEU A 189 -24.28 -17.34 -2.74
CA LEU A 189 -25.35 -18.22 -3.25
C LEU A 189 -26.73 -17.53 -3.18
N THR A 190 -26.99 -16.73 -2.14
CA THR A 190 -28.24 -15.95 -2.02
C THR A 190 -28.47 -15.01 -3.22
N ARG A 191 -27.42 -14.64 -3.96
CA ARG A 191 -27.51 -13.75 -5.12
C ARG A 191 -27.91 -14.45 -6.42
N LEU A 192 -27.88 -15.78 -6.49
CA LEU A 192 -28.24 -16.54 -7.70
C LEU A 192 -29.75 -16.65 -7.91
N GLY A 193 -30.55 -16.14 -6.97
CA GLY A 193 -32.00 -16.24 -7.00
C GLY A 193 -32.50 -17.57 -6.43
N PRO A 194 -33.80 -17.88 -6.60
CA PRO A 194 -34.38 -19.12 -6.07
C PRO A 194 -33.75 -20.35 -6.73
N GLY A 195 -33.46 -21.38 -5.94
CA GLY A 195 -32.87 -22.63 -6.39
C GLY A 195 -31.99 -23.27 -5.31
N GLU A 196 -31.74 -24.57 -5.44
CA GLU A 196 -30.76 -25.27 -4.59
C GLU A 196 -29.41 -25.30 -5.31
N TRP A 197 -28.43 -24.63 -4.73
CA TRP A 197 -27.10 -24.44 -5.31
C TRP A 197 -26.03 -25.11 -4.46
N GLU A 198 -25.10 -25.79 -5.12
CA GLU A 198 -23.94 -26.43 -4.53
C GLU A 198 -22.66 -25.78 -5.05
N VAL A 199 -21.70 -25.47 -4.16
CA VAL A 199 -20.39 -24.96 -4.56
C VAL A 199 -19.47 -26.11 -4.98
N GLU A 200 -19.12 -26.15 -6.27
CA GLU A 200 -18.20 -27.13 -6.84
C GLU A 200 -16.73 -26.78 -6.57
N ASP A 201 -16.38 -25.48 -6.61
CA ASP A 201 -15.00 -25.01 -6.51
C ASP A 201 -14.88 -23.63 -5.86
N ARG A 202 -13.73 -23.35 -5.24
CA ARG A 202 -13.40 -22.09 -4.54
C ARG A 202 -11.98 -21.68 -4.85
N THR A 203 -11.81 -20.39 -5.17
CA THR A 203 -10.49 -19.80 -5.35
C THR A 203 -10.35 -18.53 -4.52
N ILE A 204 -9.19 -18.37 -3.89
CA ILE A 204 -8.81 -17.17 -3.13
C ILE A 204 -7.52 -16.63 -3.72
N GLU A 205 -7.56 -15.41 -4.25
CA GLU A 205 -6.41 -14.72 -4.81
C GLU A 205 -6.10 -13.45 -4.00
N THR A 206 -4.82 -13.13 -3.82
CA THR A 206 -4.44 -11.88 -3.15
C THR A 206 -4.50 -10.72 -4.15
N ALA A 207 -5.57 -9.92 -4.10
CA ALA A 207 -5.70 -8.73 -4.94
C ALA A 207 -4.81 -7.58 -4.44
N ARG A 208 -4.73 -7.38 -3.13
CA ARG A 208 -3.85 -6.35 -2.53
C ARG A 208 -3.47 -6.73 -1.11
N TYR A 209 -2.18 -6.67 -0.78
CA TYR A 209 -1.72 -6.87 0.60
C TYR A 209 -0.81 -5.74 1.06
N ARG A 210 -1.26 -4.97 2.06
CA ARG A 210 -0.48 -3.92 2.72
C ARG A 210 -0.23 -4.34 4.16
N THR A 211 0.94 -4.91 4.42
CA THR A 211 1.28 -5.47 5.74
C THR A 211 0.95 -4.50 6.88
N GLU A 212 0.31 -5.04 7.90
CA GLU A 212 -0.16 -4.36 9.10
C GLU A 212 -1.17 -3.22 8.88
N ARG A 213 -1.75 -3.11 7.68
CA ARG A 213 -2.79 -2.13 7.35
C ARG A 213 -4.08 -2.78 6.91
N GLY A 214 -4.00 -3.71 5.96
CA GLY A 214 -5.14 -4.46 5.46
C GLY A 214 -4.76 -5.35 4.29
N ALA A 215 -5.65 -6.28 3.96
CA ALA A 215 -5.58 -7.14 2.79
C ALA A 215 -6.90 -7.06 2.01
N VAL A 216 -6.85 -7.24 0.70
CA VAL A 216 -8.00 -7.42 -0.18
C VAL A 216 -7.77 -8.74 -0.89
N LEU A 217 -8.69 -9.67 -0.69
CA LEU A 217 -8.69 -11.00 -1.31
C LEU A 217 -9.81 -11.04 -2.33
N ARG A 218 -9.53 -11.55 -3.52
CA ARG A 218 -10.55 -11.89 -4.51
C ARG A 218 -11.00 -13.32 -4.23
N TYR A 219 -12.28 -13.48 -3.92
CA TYR A 219 -12.90 -14.76 -3.61
C TYR A 219 -13.87 -15.13 -4.73
N THR A 220 -13.64 -16.26 -5.38
CA THR A 220 -14.50 -16.72 -6.47
C THR A 220 -15.01 -18.13 -6.18
N ILE A 221 -16.32 -18.33 -6.36
CA ILE A 221 -16.96 -19.64 -6.27
C ILE A 221 -17.56 -20.03 -7.62
N ARG A 222 -17.49 -21.32 -7.92
CA ARG A 222 -18.27 -21.93 -9.00
C ARG A 222 -19.40 -22.75 -8.38
N ALA A 223 -20.63 -22.36 -8.65
CA ALA A 223 -21.82 -23.00 -8.10
C ALA A 223 -22.61 -23.72 -9.20
N ARG A 224 -23.21 -24.86 -8.85
CA ARG A 224 -24.10 -25.64 -9.72
C ARG A 224 -25.48 -25.73 -9.10
N GLU A 225 -26.51 -25.44 -9.88
CA GLU A 225 -27.90 -25.66 -9.49
C GLU A 225 -28.21 -27.16 -9.60
N ILE A 226 -28.72 -27.75 -8.52
CA ILE A 226 -28.91 -29.20 -8.41
C ILE A 226 -29.92 -29.72 -9.45
N GLN A 227 -31.00 -28.97 -9.68
CA GLN A 227 -32.11 -29.42 -10.52
C GLN A 227 -31.85 -29.27 -12.03
N SER A 228 -31.21 -28.17 -12.44
CA SER A 228 -31.00 -27.85 -13.85
C SER A 228 -29.59 -28.17 -14.36
N ALA A 229 -28.66 -28.49 -13.45
CA ALA A 229 -27.22 -28.54 -13.69
C ALA A 229 -26.62 -27.24 -14.27
N ARG A 230 -27.36 -26.12 -14.21
CA ARG A 230 -26.85 -24.79 -14.54
C ARG A 230 -25.66 -24.46 -13.67
N ARG A 231 -24.64 -23.82 -14.24
CA ARG A 231 -23.45 -23.40 -13.52
C ARG A 231 -23.29 -21.89 -13.57
N GLU A 232 -22.91 -21.32 -12.44
CA GLU A 232 -22.67 -19.90 -12.28
C GLU A 232 -21.33 -19.68 -11.60
N THR A 233 -20.67 -18.58 -11.95
CA THR A 233 -19.42 -18.15 -11.31
C THR A 233 -19.63 -16.80 -10.67
N LEU A 234 -19.34 -16.71 -9.37
CA LEU A 234 -19.55 -15.52 -8.57
C LEU A 234 -18.23 -15.07 -7.97
N THR A 235 -17.96 -13.77 -8.05
CA THR A 235 -16.76 -13.16 -7.49
C THR A 235 -17.15 -12.05 -6.51
N CYS A 236 -16.46 -12.02 -5.38
CA CYS A 236 -16.48 -10.90 -4.44
C CYS A 236 -15.08 -10.57 -3.91
N TYR A 237 -14.95 -9.42 -3.26
CA TYR A 237 -13.71 -8.98 -2.64
C TYR A 237 -13.86 -8.91 -1.12
N LEU A 238 -12.93 -9.56 -0.42
CA LEU A 238 -12.83 -9.60 1.03
C LEU A 238 -11.76 -8.60 1.49
N LYS A 239 -12.18 -7.46 2.03
CA LYS A 239 -11.26 -6.44 2.57
C LYS A 239 -11.10 -6.64 4.08
N VAL A 240 -9.97 -7.22 4.47
CA VAL A 240 -9.61 -7.52 5.86
C VAL A 240 -8.95 -6.30 6.50
N TYR A 241 -9.53 -5.81 7.61
CA TYR A 241 -9.06 -4.64 8.32
C TYR A 241 -8.32 -5.02 9.61
N ARG A 242 -7.34 -4.20 9.99
CA ARG A 242 -6.65 -4.33 11.28
C ARG A 242 -7.47 -3.85 12.49
N ASN A 243 -8.52 -3.08 12.24
CA ASN A 243 -9.32 -2.37 13.23
C ASN A 243 -10.76 -2.16 12.71
N GLU A 244 -11.62 -1.54 13.50
CA GLU A 244 -13.05 -1.35 13.20
C GLU A 244 -13.36 -0.36 12.06
N ARG A 245 -12.35 0.18 11.37
CA ARG A 245 -12.57 1.12 10.25
C ARG A 245 -13.44 0.50 9.14
N GLY A 246 -13.37 -0.82 8.97
CA GLY A 246 -14.20 -1.52 7.99
C GLY A 246 -15.70 -1.44 8.29
N ALA A 247 -16.09 -1.37 9.57
CA ALA A 247 -17.50 -1.21 9.95
C ALA A 247 -18.04 0.16 9.52
N ASP A 248 -17.24 1.22 9.70
CA ASP A 248 -17.61 2.58 9.27
C ASP A 248 -17.69 2.66 7.73
N THR A 249 -16.73 2.05 7.03
CA THR A 249 -16.75 1.99 5.56
C THR A 249 -17.94 1.21 5.05
N TRP A 250 -18.28 0.06 5.65
CA TRP A 250 -19.53 -0.63 5.31
C TRP A 250 -20.67 0.36 5.44
N ARG A 251 -20.90 0.95 6.64
CA ARG A 251 -22.04 1.86 6.94
C ARG A 251 -22.23 2.91 5.86
N PHE A 252 -21.12 3.56 5.51
CA PHE A 252 -21.10 4.53 4.41
C PHE A 252 -21.56 3.91 3.08
N LEU A 253 -21.00 2.78 2.67
CA LEU A 253 -21.35 2.12 1.40
C LEU A 253 -22.82 1.69 1.32
N GLN A 254 -23.43 1.23 2.42
CA GLN A 254 -24.86 0.87 2.39
C GLN A 254 -25.76 2.08 2.20
N LEU A 255 -25.50 3.16 2.94
CA LEU A 255 -26.27 4.39 2.80
C LEU A 255 -26.12 4.98 1.40
N MET A 256 -24.90 4.96 0.85
CA MET A 256 -24.64 5.40 -0.52
C MET A 256 -25.31 4.52 -1.57
N SER A 257 -25.24 3.19 -1.42
CA SER A 257 -25.87 2.26 -2.37
C SER A 257 -27.39 2.47 -2.44
N ALA A 258 -28.05 2.65 -1.29
CA ALA A 258 -29.48 2.94 -1.24
C ALA A 258 -29.84 4.30 -1.87
N LYS A 259 -28.98 5.31 -1.69
CA LYS A 259 -29.17 6.64 -2.29
C LYS A 259 -29.07 6.63 -3.81
N VAL A 260 -28.05 5.97 -4.37
CA VAL A 260 -27.79 5.94 -5.81
C VAL A 260 -28.86 5.14 -6.57
N GLU A 261 -29.46 4.12 -5.96
CA GLU A 261 -30.61 3.40 -6.56
C GLU A 261 -31.83 4.30 -6.77
N GLY A 262 -32.04 5.29 -5.91
CA GLY A 262 -33.20 6.19 -5.97
C GLY A 262 -33.05 7.37 -6.93
N SER A 263 -31.84 7.67 -7.42
CA SER A 263 -31.58 8.82 -8.28
C SER A 263 -30.40 8.54 -9.22
N PRO A 264 -30.59 8.56 -10.55
CA PRO A 264 -29.50 8.34 -11.49
C PRO A 264 -28.39 9.39 -11.32
N GLN A 265 -27.22 8.95 -10.86
CA GLN A 265 -26.03 9.77 -10.74
C GLN A 265 -24.98 9.33 -11.78
N PRO A 266 -24.09 10.24 -12.22
CA PRO A 266 -22.97 9.88 -13.10
C PRO A 266 -21.91 9.00 -12.40
N TYR A 267 -22.09 8.75 -11.10
CA TYR A 267 -21.23 7.90 -10.28
C TYR A 267 -22.05 6.86 -9.51
N ASP A 268 -21.41 5.76 -9.13
CA ASP A 268 -21.89 4.80 -8.13
C ASP A 268 -20.73 4.45 -7.18
N VAL A 269 -21.01 3.73 -6.10
CA VAL A 269 -20.02 3.19 -5.18
C VAL A 269 -20.00 1.67 -5.26
N ILE A 270 -18.89 1.07 -4.83
CA ILE A 270 -18.81 -0.39 -4.75
C ILE A 270 -19.90 -0.95 -3.82
N ARG A 271 -20.65 -1.94 -4.33
CA ARG A 271 -21.77 -2.53 -3.60
C ARG A 271 -21.27 -3.40 -2.44
N PRO A 272 -21.64 -3.09 -1.18
CA PRO A 272 -21.30 -3.93 -0.04
C PRO A 272 -22.26 -5.12 0.03
N ILE A 273 -21.72 -6.31 0.29
CA ILE A 273 -22.51 -7.54 0.52
C ILE A 273 -22.74 -7.72 2.02
N ALA A 274 -21.68 -7.68 2.82
CA ALA A 274 -21.74 -7.91 4.27
C ALA A 274 -20.52 -7.33 5.00
N TYR A 275 -20.61 -7.19 6.33
CA TYR A 275 -19.44 -7.01 7.20
C TYR A 275 -19.38 -8.16 8.20
N LEU A 276 -18.33 -8.98 8.08
CA LEU A 276 -18.06 -10.08 8.99
C LEU A 276 -17.33 -9.52 10.21
N MET A 277 -18.08 -9.21 11.27
CA MET A 277 -17.57 -8.51 12.46
C MET A 277 -16.43 -9.27 13.15
N GLU A 278 -16.58 -10.58 13.35
CA GLU A 278 -15.57 -11.45 13.97
C GLU A 278 -14.23 -11.40 13.22
N HIS A 279 -14.29 -11.20 11.91
CA HIS A 279 -13.15 -11.17 11.02
C HIS A 279 -12.67 -9.76 10.66
N ARG A 280 -13.38 -8.72 11.07
CA ARG A 280 -13.18 -7.33 10.63
C ARG A 280 -13.05 -7.22 9.11
N THR A 281 -13.96 -7.90 8.39
CA THR A 281 -13.85 -8.06 6.95
C THR A 281 -15.09 -7.53 6.24
N LEU A 282 -14.90 -6.57 5.35
CA LEU A 282 -15.94 -6.10 4.43
C LEU A 282 -15.95 -7.03 3.22
N VAL A 283 -17.12 -7.60 2.93
CA VAL A 283 -17.40 -8.35 1.71
C VAL A 283 -18.08 -7.41 0.75
N ALA A 284 -17.50 -7.20 -0.43
CA ALA A 284 -18.02 -6.31 -1.46
C ALA A 284 -18.08 -7.03 -2.82
N GLU A 285 -18.97 -6.57 -3.68
CA GLU A 285 -19.08 -7.08 -5.06
C GLU A 285 -17.80 -6.80 -5.87
N GLU A 286 -17.69 -7.46 -7.02
CA GLU A 286 -16.79 -6.99 -8.06
C GLU A 286 -17.34 -5.70 -8.68
N ALA A 287 -16.49 -4.67 -8.78
CA ALA A 287 -16.89 -3.40 -9.37
C ALA A 287 -17.18 -3.60 -10.87
N PRO A 288 -18.35 -3.16 -11.38
CA PRO A 288 -18.66 -3.30 -12.80
C PRO A 288 -17.79 -2.34 -13.64
N GLY A 289 -17.56 -2.71 -14.89
CA GLY A 289 -16.79 -1.92 -15.86
C GLY A 289 -15.31 -2.29 -15.91
N THR A 290 -14.51 -1.43 -16.56
CA THR A 290 -13.05 -1.61 -16.70
C THR A 290 -12.33 -0.61 -15.80
N SER A 291 -11.24 -1.02 -15.15
CA SER A 291 -10.46 -0.08 -14.34
C SER A 291 -9.89 1.06 -15.20
N LEU A 292 -9.89 2.28 -14.67
CA LEU A 292 -9.42 3.44 -15.43
C LEU A 292 -7.95 3.30 -15.84
N THR A 293 -7.12 2.71 -14.98
CA THR A 293 -5.72 2.38 -15.29
C THR A 293 -5.61 1.51 -16.54
N GLN A 294 -6.45 0.47 -16.68
CA GLN A 294 -6.46 -0.38 -17.87
C GLN A 294 -6.90 0.40 -19.11
N LEU A 295 -7.92 1.26 -18.99
CA LEU A 295 -8.39 2.09 -20.11
C LEU A 295 -7.32 3.08 -20.58
N LEU A 296 -6.60 3.73 -19.65
CA LEU A 296 -5.56 4.70 -19.97
C LEU A 296 -4.34 4.06 -20.67
N LEU A 297 -4.06 2.79 -20.38
CA LEU A 297 -2.99 2.00 -20.99
C LEU A 297 -3.35 1.42 -22.37
N ARG A 298 -4.64 1.38 -22.74
CA ARG A 298 -5.08 0.97 -24.08
C ARG A 298 -4.82 2.07 -25.12
N ALA A 299 -4.74 1.69 -26.39
CA ALA A 299 -4.79 2.62 -27.51
C ALA A 299 -6.18 3.27 -27.62
N GLY A 300 -6.27 4.53 -28.07
CA GLY A 300 -7.51 5.32 -28.13
C GLY A 300 -7.30 6.76 -27.68
N ASP A 301 -8.34 7.57 -27.51
CA ASP A 301 -8.20 8.91 -26.90
C ASP A 301 -8.29 8.79 -25.36
N PRO A 302 -7.24 9.14 -24.59
CA PRO A 302 -7.32 9.10 -23.13
C PRO A 302 -8.37 10.06 -22.55
N ALA A 303 -8.77 11.11 -23.29
CA ALA A 303 -9.80 12.04 -22.86
C ALA A 303 -11.16 11.35 -22.69
N GLU A 304 -11.49 10.38 -23.55
CA GLU A 304 -12.75 9.62 -23.47
C GLU A 304 -12.87 8.85 -22.16
N ALA A 305 -11.76 8.36 -21.61
CA ALA A 305 -11.75 7.61 -20.35
C ALA A 305 -11.86 8.52 -19.11
N VAL A 306 -11.28 9.74 -19.15
CA VAL A 306 -11.23 10.64 -17.98
C VAL A 306 -12.39 11.62 -17.89
N ARG A 307 -13.07 11.95 -19.00
CA ARG A 307 -14.22 12.86 -18.98
C ARG A 307 -15.40 12.34 -18.14
N PRO A 308 -15.81 11.06 -18.24
CA PRO A 308 -16.81 10.49 -17.32
C PRO A 308 -16.39 10.61 -15.85
N VAL A 309 -15.11 10.35 -15.55
CA VAL A 309 -14.53 10.46 -14.20
C VAL A 309 -14.62 11.89 -13.67
N ALA A 310 -14.29 12.88 -14.51
CA ALA A 310 -14.38 14.29 -14.14
C ALA A 310 -15.82 14.69 -13.76
N ARG A 311 -16.82 14.27 -14.54
CA ARG A 311 -18.24 14.51 -14.26
C ARG A 311 -18.71 13.80 -12.99
N ALA A 312 -18.35 12.52 -12.85
CA ALA A 312 -18.65 11.71 -11.68
C ALA A 312 -18.10 12.34 -10.39
N LEU A 313 -16.85 12.79 -10.42
CA LEU A 313 -16.22 13.42 -9.27
C LEU A 313 -16.84 14.78 -8.95
N ALA A 314 -17.12 15.61 -9.97
CA ALA A 314 -17.77 16.90 -9.77
C ALA A 314 -19.18 16.75 -9.17
N ALA A 315 -19.93 15.72 -9.58
CA ALA A 315 -21.22 15.38 -8.98
C ALA A 315 -21.05 14.92 -7.53
N PHE A 316 -20.11 14.01 -7.26
CA PHE A 316 -19.83 13.51 -5.90
C PHE A 316 -19.46 14.64 -4.93
N HIS A 317 -18.61 15.59 -5.35
CA HIS A 317 -18.22 16.74 -4.53
C HIS A 317 -19.35 17.74 -4.27
N GLN A 318 -20.47 17.65 -4.99
CA GLN A 318 -21.62 18.55 -4.83
C GLN A 318 -22.85 17.83 -4.28
N ASP A 319 -22.74 16.55 -3.98
CA ASP A 319 -23.83 15.74 -3.44
C ASP A 319 -23.88 15.80 -1.92
N ASP A 320 -25.02 15.46 -1.35
CA ASP A 320 -25.20 15.21 0.07
C ASP A 320 -24.84 13.76 0.38
N VAL A 321 -23.59 13.52 0.82
CA VAL A 321 -23.10 12.17 1.15
C VAL A 321 -23.07 11.96 2.67
N PRO A 322 -23.40 10.74 3.16
CA PRO A 322 -23.43 10.43 4.58
C PRO A 322 -22.02 10.15 5.14
N ALA A 323 -21.03 10.95 4.76
CA ALA A 323 -19.67 10.86 5.31
C ALA A 323 -19.63 11.51 6.70
N THR A 324 -18.95 10.89 7.65
CA THR A 324 -18.86 11.40 9.03
C THR A 324 -17.51 12.04 9.35
N ARG A 325 -16.52 11.82 8.49
CA ARG A 325 -15.15 12.28 8.71
C ARG A 325 -14.99 13.68 8.19
N GLN A 326 -14.13 14.45 8.87
CA GLN A 326 -13.72 15.78 8.46
C GLN A 326 -12.21 15.76 8.22
N GLU A 327 -11.77 16.51 7.23
CA GLU A 327 -10.37 16.77 6.97
C GLU A 327 -10.10 18.26 7.01
N SER A 328 -9.34 18.69 8.02
CA SER A 328 -8.93 20.07 8.18
C SER A 328 -7.74 20.43 7.28
N LEU A 329 -7.50 21.73 7.05
CA LEU A 329 -6.26 22.20 6.44
C LEU A 329 -5.03 21.69 7.20
N ALA A 330 -5.09 21.63 8.52
CA ALA A 330 -4.00 21.15 9.36
C ALA A 330 -3.68 19.66 9.08
N ASP A 331 -4.69 18.83 8.85
CA ASP A 331 -4.52 17.42 8.48
C ASP A 331 -3.93 17.25 7.08
N ALA A 332 -4.38 18.06 6.12
CA ALA A 332 -3.82 18.09 4.77
C ALA A 332 -2.33 18.49 4.80
N LEU A 333 -1.99 19.62 5.45
CA LEU A 333 -0.61 20.09 5.59
C LEU A 333 0.27 19.09 6.34
N LYS A 334 -0.26 18.38 7.34
CA LYS A 334 0.45 17.31 8.05
C LYS A 334 0.74 16.12 7.14
N THR A 335 -0.15 15.80 6.22
CA THR A 335 0.05 14.73 5.24
C THR A 335 1.13 15.11 4.24
N ILE A 336 1.05 16.31 3.67
CA ILE A 336 2.06 16.87 2.77
C ILE A 336 3.42 16.91 3.47
N ARG A 337 3.51 17.43 4.70
CA ARG A 337 4.77 17.47 5.46
C ARG A 337 5.41 16.08 5.61
N LYS A 338 4.63 15.05 5.92
CA LYS A 338 5.13 13.66 6.03
C LYS A 338 5.63 13.13 4.69
N ALA A 339 4.99 13.52 3.59
CA ALA A 339 5.45 13.20 2.26
C ALA A 339 6.76 13.94 1.96
N SER A 340 6.83 15.26 2.16
CA SER A 340 8.04 16.07 1.99
C SER A 340 9.23 15.50 2.74
N THR A 341 9.08 15.17 4.03
CA THR A 341 10.17 14.58 4.83
C THR A 341 10.67 13.26 4.24
N LEU A 342 9.78 12.44 3.66
CA LEU A 342 10.20 11.21 2.99
C LEU A 342 10.90 11.51 1.66
N VAL A 343 10.39 12.46 0.88
CA VAL A 343 10.97 12.84 -0.41
C VAL A 343 12.36 13.48 -0.23
N GLU A 344 12.55 14.30 0.82
CA GLU A 344 13.87 14.85 1.20
C GLU A 344 14.89 13.76 1.53
N TRP A 345 14.44 12.65 2.15
CA TRP A 345 15.32 11.53 2.49
C TRP A 345 15.72 10.72 1.24
N ILE A 346 14.82 10.54 0.28
CA ILE A 346 15.10 9.77 -0.94
C ILE A 346 15.77 10.60 -2.06
N CYS A 347 15.64 11.93 -2.03
CA CYS A 347 16.21 12.87 -2.99
C CYS A 347 17.00 13.98 -2.28
N PRO A 348 18.12 13.67 -1.61
CA PRO A 348 18.85 14.63 -0.78
C PRO A 348 19.35 15.85 -1.55
N GLY A 349 19.70 15.70 -2.83
CA GLY A 349 20.14 16.82 -3.69
C GLY A 349 19.03 17.82 -4.05
N ALA A 350 17.76 17.46 -3.83
CA ALA A 350 16.60 18.32 -4.09
C ALA A 350 15.97 18.88 -2.80
N ARG A 351 16.65 18.76 -1.65
CA ARG A 351 16.12 19.13 -0.34
C ARG A 351 15.61 20.57 -0.30
N ASP A 352 16.43 21.53 -0.75
CA ASP A 352 16.07 22.96 -0.70
C ASP A 352 14.84 23.26 -1.57
N ALA A 353 14.75 22.62 -2.74
CA ALA A 353 13.59 22.70 -3.62
C ALA A 353 12.31 22.17 -2.93
N ILE A 354 12.38 21.01 -2.29
CA ILE A 354 11.24 20.39 -1.59
C ILE A 354 10.80 21.25 -0.40
N GLN A 355 11.76 21.83 0.33
CA GLN A 355 11.49 22.70 1.46
C GLN A 355 10.82 24.01 1.01
N ALA A 356 11.30 24.61 -0.10
CA ALA A 356 10.67 25.77 -0.70
C ALA A 356 9.23 25.47 -1.13
N ILE A 357 8.99 24.38 -1.87
CA ILE A 357 7.63 23.94 -2.26
C ILE A 357 6.74 23.77 -1.03
N THR A 358 7.22 23.07 0.00
CA THR A 358 6.46 22.81 1.22
C THR A 358 6.14 24.12 1.96
N ALA A 359 7.07 25.08 1.96
CA ALA A 359 6.86 26.39 2.57
C ALA A 359 5.80 27.20 1.80
N GLU A 360 5.86 27.24 0.47
CA GLU A 360 4.87 27.89 -0.39
C GLU A 360 3.47 27.30 -0.20
N VAL A 361 3.35 25.97 -0.23
CA VAL A 361 2.08 25.26 0.00
C VAL A 361 1.52 25.60 1.38
N ARG A 362 2.35 25.58 2.43
CA ARG A 362 1.93 25.95 3.79
C ARG A 362 1.51 27.41 3.88
N ALA A 363 2.22 28.31 3.20
CA ALA A 363 1.96 29.75 3.25
C ALA A 363 0.73 30.15 2.42
N GLY A 364 0.40 29.41 1.36
CA GLY A 364 -0.65 29.77 0.41
C GLY A 364 -1.96 29.00 0.54
N LEU A 365 -1.96 27.75 1.02
CA LEU A 365 -3.22 27.03 1.25
C LEU A 365 -4.06 27.70 2.35
N ARG A 366 -5.39 27.68 2.18
CA ARG A 366 -6.37 28.31 3.06
C ARG A 366 -7.49 27.32 3.36
N GLU A 367 -8.16 27.51 4.49
CA GLU A 367 -9.38 26.78 4.79
C GLU A 367 -10.44 27.11 3.73
N ALA A 368 -11.18 26.09 3.31
CA ALA A 368 -12.23 26.20 2.32
C ALA A 368 -13.52 25.54 2.86
N PRO A 369 -14.71 25.98 2.40
CA PRO A 369 -15.94 25.28 2.73
C PRO A 369 -15.83 23.78 2.38
N PRO A 370 -16.00 22.88 3.35
CA PRO A 370 -15.75 21.47 3.11
C PRO A 370 -16.91 20.85 2.33
N THR A 371 -16.58 20.04 1.34
CA THR A 371 -17.52 19.23 0.57
C THR A 371 -17.12 17.76 0.66
N PRO A 372 -17.94 16.80 0.21
CA PRO A 372 -17.51 15.42 0.09
C PRO A 372 -16.22 15.32 -0.72
N ILE A 373 -15.29 14.50 -0.26
CA ILE A 373 -14.08 14.10 -0.97
C ILE A 373 -13.87 12.59 -0.80
N HIS A 374 -13.38 11.94 -1.83
CA HIS A 374 -12.88 10.57 -1.78
C HIS A 374 -11.64 10.47 -0.89
N GLY A 375 -10.72 11.44 -0.96
CA GLY A 375 -9.57 11.59 -0.07
C GLY A 375 -8.38 10.64 -0.34
N ASP A 376 -8.46 9.75 -1.33
CA ASP A 376 -7.34 8.93 -1.85
C ASP A 376 -7.53 8.63 -3.35
N LEU A 377 -8.04 9.61 -4.10
CA LEU A 377 -8.44 9.46 -5.50
C LEU A 377 -7.22 9.23 -6.41
N LYS A 378 -7.26 8.13 -7.17
CA LYS A 378 -6.27 7.74 -8.19
C LYS A 378 -6.88 6.78 -9.21
N PRO A 379 -6.27 6.59 -10.39
CA PRO A 379 -6.84 5.76 -11.47
C PRO A 379 -7.25 4.34 -11.06
N ASP A 380 -6.47 3.67 -10.19
CA ASP A 380 -6.79 2.32 -9.71
C ASP A 380 -8.07 2.23 -8.86
N HIS A 381 -8.61 3.37 -8.40
CA HIS A 381 -9.79 3.42 -7.55
C HIS A 381 -11.08 3.69 -8.32
N LEU A 382 -11.00 3.64 -9.65
CA LEU A 382 -12.07 4.04 -10.57
C LEU A 382 -12.33 2.94 -11.58
N PHE A 383 -13.59 2.54 -11.70
CA PHE A 383 -14.06 1.64 -12.76
C PHE A 383 -15.05 2.39 -13.64
N VAL A 384 -14.91 2.24 -14.95
CA VAL A 384 -15.69 2.99 -15.93
C VAL A 384 -16.46 2.01 -16.81
N SER A 385 -17.76 2.26 -16.97
CA SER A 385 -18.66 1.55 -17.87
C SER A 385 -19.51 2.57 -18.63
N GLY A 386 -19.08 2.91 -19.86
CA GLY A 386 -19.68 4.02 -20.60
C GLY A 386 -19.62 5.33 -19.81
N PRO A 387 -20.75 6.01 -19.56
CA PRO A 387 -20.79 7.24 -18.77
C PRO A 387 -20.74 7.00 -17.24
N GLN A 388 -20.98 5.77 -16.76
CA GLN A 388 -21.04 5.45 -15.34
C GLN A 388 -19.64 5.23 -14.77
N VAL A 389 -19.37 5.80 -13.59
CA VAL A 389 -18.10 5.60 -12.88
C VAL A 389 -18.36 5.03 -11.50
N VAL A 390 -17.70 3.92 -11.16
CA VAL A 390 -17.78 3.32 -9.83
C VAL A 390 -16.55 3.68 -9.01
N PHE A 391 -16.77 4.26 -7.83
CA PHE A 391 -15.74 4.53 -6.83
C PHE A 391 -15.51 3.31 -5.94
N ILE A 392 -14.24 2.89 -5.82
CA ILE A 392 -13.80 1.87 -4.85
C ILE A 392 -12.84 2.49 -3.82
N ASP A 393 -12.49 1.75 -2.77
CA ASP A 393 -11.57 2.21 -1.71
C ASP A 393 -12.00 3.52 -1.00
N LEU A 394 -13.29 3.60 -0.65
CA LEU A 394 -13.93 4.72 0.05
C LEU A 394 -13.62 4.75 1.56
N ASP A 395 -12.54 4.10 2.00
CA ASP A 395 -12.11 4.12 3.41
C ASP A 395 -11.78 5.53 3.89
N SER A 396 -11.32 6.39 2.98
CA SER A 396 -10.80 7.73 3.26
C SER A 396 -11.80 8.85 2.99
N VAL A 397 -13.04 8.50 2.63
CA VAL A 397 -14.10 9.48 2.39
C VAL A 397 -14.26 10.40 3.59
N ALA A 398 -14.38 11.70 3.32
CA ALA A 398 -14.49 12.74 4.32
C ALA A 398 -15.15 13.99 3.70
N PHE A 399 -15.44 14.96 4.54
CA PHE A 399 -15.67 16.34 4.15
C PHE A 399 -14.35 17.11 4.21
N GLY A 400 -13.97 17.80 3.13
CA GLY A 400 -12.72 18.55 3.01
C GLY A 400 -12.71 19.43 1.76
N ASP A 401 -11.57 20.03 1.40
CA ASP A 401 -11.49 20.85 0.17
C ASP A 401 -11.56 19.95 -1.08
N PRO A 402 -12.58 20.09 -1.96
CA PRO A 402 -12.75 19.26 -3.16
C PRO A 402 -11.56 19.31 -4.11
N VAL A 403 -10.78 20.40 -4.09
CA VAL A 403 -9.60 20.58 -4.94
C VAL A 403 -8.52 19.55 -4.62
N ARG A 404 -8.52 18.97 -3.40
CA ARG A 404 -7.58 17.91 -3.01
C ARG A 404 -7.66 16.70 -3.93
N ASP A 405 -8.85 16.19 -4.22
CA ASP A 405 -9.01 15.01 -5.05
C ASP A 405 -8.63 15.29 -6.51
N VAL A 406 -8.99 16.48 -7.01
CA VAL A 406 -8.62 16.95 -8.36
C VAL A 406 -7.10 17.01 -8.50
N ALA A 407 -6.41 17.61 -7.52
CA ALA A 407 -4.96 17.72 -7.49
C ALA A 407 -4.25 16.37 -7.35
N SER A 408 -4.74 15.50 -6.46
CA SER A 408 -4.24 14.12 -6.29
C SER A 408 -4.33 13.34 -7.59
N PHE A 409 -5.50 13.37 -8.23
CA PHE A 409 -5.74 12.65 -9.46
C PHE A 409 -4.92 13.21 -10.63
N PHE A 410 -4.86 14.53 -10.77
CA PHE A 410 -3.98 15.20 -11.74
C PHE A 410 -2.51 14.78 -11.55
N ALA A 411 -2.00 14.83 -10.32
CA ALA A 411 -0.63 14.45 -10.01
C ALA A 411 -0.35 12.97 -10.35
N HIS A 412 -1.29 12.07 -10.08
CA HIS A 412 -1.19 10.67 -10.47
C HIS A 412 -1.12 10.47 -11.99
N LEU A 413 -1.99 11.15 -12.75
CA LEU A 413 -1.99 11.10 -14.22
C LEU A 413 -0.70 11.68 -14.80
N ALA A 414 -0.35 12.91 -14.43
CA ALA A 414 0.79 13.64 -14.99
C ALA A 414 2.12 12.91 -14.70
N SER A 415 2.25 12.33 -13.50
CA SER A 415 3.43 11.55 -13.10
C SER A 415 3.47 10.14 -13.68
N ARG A 416 2.37 9.67 -14.28
CA ARG A 416 2.19 8.29 -14.74
C ARG A 416 2.44 7.26 -13.63
N ALA A 417 2.05 7.59 -12.40
CA ALA A 417 2.20 6.71 -11.25
C ALA A 417 1.38 5.43 -11.48
N GLY A 418 2.03 4.26 -11.42
CA GLY A 418 1.44 2.98 -11.80
C GLY A 418 1.23 2.75 -13.31
N MET A 419 1.60 3.71 -14.16
CA MET A 419 1.33 3.71 -15.61
C MET A 419 2.56 4.13 -16.44
N ARG A 420 3.78 3.74 -16.02
CA ARG A 420 5.03 4.16 -16.66
C ARG A 420 5.10 3.88 -18.17
N SER A 421 4.43 2.83 -18.65
CA SER A 421 4.33 2.48 -20.07
C SER A 421 3.49 3.46 -20.89
N MET A 422 2.67 4.31 -20.25
CA MET A 422 1.90 5.36 -20.93
C MET A 422 2.84 6.45 -21.49
N PRO A 423 2.70 6.87 -22.75
CA PRO A 423 3.46 7.98 -23.30
C PRO A 423 3.22 9.29 -22.53
N ALA A 424 4.26 10.08 -22.28
CA ALA A 424 4.17 11.31 -21.48
C ALA A 424 3.22 12.36 -22.08
N GLY A 425 3.19 12.50 -23.42
CA GLY A 425 2.23 13.38 -24.10
C GLY A 425 0.78 12.97 -23.87
N ARG A 426 0.50 11.66 -23.93
CA ARG A 426 -0.83 11.09 -23.66
C ARG A 426 -1.26 11.33 -22.21
N ALA A 427 -0.35 11.17 -21.26
CA ALA A 427 -0.62 11.40 -19.85
C ALA A 427 -0.95 12.87 -19.55
N ARG A 428 -0.20 13.81 -20.15
CA ARG A 428 -0.49 15.25 -20.07
C ARG A 428 -1.85 15.61 -20.67
N ALA A 429 -2.16 15.08 -21.86
CA ALA A 429 -3.46 15.28 -22.50
C ALA A 429 -4.62 14.76 -21.63
N ALA A 430 -4.46 13.58 -21.01
CA ALA A 430 -5.44 13.03 -20.08
C ALA A 430 -5.65 13.93 -18.85
N ALA A 431 -4.55 14.39 -18.24
CA ALA A 431 -4.59 15.24 -17.06
C ALA A 431 -5.26 16.60 -17.36
N ALA A 432 -4.94 17.22 -18.50
CA ALA A 432 -5.56 18.46 -18.94
C ALA A 432 -7.06 18.27 -19.24
N ALA A 433 -7.43 17.23 -20.00
CA ALA A 433 -8.82 16.94 -20.32
C ALA A 433 -9.68 16.66 -19.07
N PHE A 434 -9.11 15.97 -18.08
CA PHE A 434 -9.78 15.75 -16.79
C PHE A 434 -10.05 17.07 -16.06
N VAL A 435 -9.04 17.92 -15.89
CA VAL A 435 -9.18 19.21 -15.18
C VAL A 435 -10.15 20.13 -15.90
N GLU A 436 -10.04 20.23 -17.23
CA GLU A 436 -10.95 21.03 -18.04
C GLU A 436 -12.40 20.56 -17.85
N GLU A 437 -12.65 19.26 -18.02
CA GLU A 437 -14.00 18.70 -17.88
C GLU A 437 -14.54 18.88 -16.46
N TYR A 438 -13.73 18.65 -15.42
CA TYR A 438 -14.16 18.77 -14.03
C TYR A 438 -14.66 20.19 -13.72
N PHE A 439 -13.91 21.22 -14.12
CA PHE A 439 -14.27 22.63 -13.88
C PHE A 439 -15.37 23.16 -14.82
N ARG A 440 -15.86 22.39 -15.79
CA ARG A 440 -17.12 22.69 -16.49
C ARG A 440 -18.34 22.41 -15.62
N HIS A 441 -18.21 21.50 -14.64
CA HIS A 441 -19.32 21.04 -13.79
C HIS A 441 -19.16 21.43 -12.31
N ALA A 442 -18.00 21.95 -11.92
CA ALA A 442 -17.70 22.39 -10.56
C ALA A 442 -17.60 23.93 -10.47
N PRO A 443 -17.80 24.54 -9.28
CA PRO A 443 -17.63 25.98 -9.09
C PRO A 443 -16.27 26.49 -9.58
N SER A 444 -16.28 27.55 -10.40
CA SER A 444 -15.06 28.12 -10.99
C SER A 444 -14.09 28.66 -9.93
N THR A 445 -14.59 29.13 -8.79
CA THR A 445 -13.78 29.64 -7.66
C THR A 445 -12.89 28.56 -7.03
N TRP A 446 -13.20 27.28 -7.24
CA TRP A 446 -12.34 26.19 -6.76
C TRP A 446 -11.05 26.07 -7.59
N ARG A 447 -11.07 26.51 -8.85
CA ARG A 447 -9.92 26.40 -9.77
C ARG A 447 -8.71 27.20 -9.29
N GLU A 448 -8.93 28.34 -8.64
CA GLU A 448 -7.87 29.22 -8.14
C GLU A 448 -6.95 28.54 -7.10
N ARG A 449 -7.46 27.55 -6.36
CA ARG A 449 -6.70 26.81 -5.35
C ARG A 449 -5.88 25.65 -5.93
N LEU A 450 -6.18 25.21 -7.16
CA LEU A 450 -5.58 24.03 -7.78
C LEU A 450 -4.04 24.03 -7.83
N PRO A 451 -3.34 25.13 -8.16
CA PRO A 451 -1.88 25.10 -8.30
C PRO A 451 -1.16 24.63 -7.03
N LEU A 452 -1.53 25.18 -5.87
CA LEU A 452 -0.90 24.84 -4.59
C LEU A 452 -1.31 23.45 -4.08
N HIS A 453 -2.57 23.05 -4.26
CA HIS A 453 -2.98 21.67 -3.97
C HIS A 453 -2.19 20.68 -4.84
N THR A 454 -1.97 21.00 -6.12
CA THR A 454 -1.21 20.16 -7.06
C THR A 454 0.26 20.04 -6.65
N ALA A 455 0.89 21.12 -6.21
CA ALA A 455 2.26 21.09 -5.69
C ALA A 455 2.39 20.15 -4.47
N GLY A 456 1.45 20.22 -3.52
CA GLY A 456 1.39 19.30 -2.38
C GLY A 456 1.14 17.85 -2.80
N ALA A 457 0.18 17.63 -3.70
CA ALA A 457 -0.18 16.31 -4.22
C ALA A 457 0.99 15.63 -4.94
N PHE A 458 1.79 16.37 -5.70
CA PHE A 458 3.02 15.84 -6.31
C PHE A 458 3.98 15.25 -5.27
N LEU A 459 4.22 15.93 -4.15
CA LEU A 459 5.07 15.38 -3.09
C LEU A 459 4.47 14.10 -2.48
N GLU A 460 3.15 14.04 -2.33
CA GLU A 460 2.45 12.82 -1.89
C GLU A 460 2.60 11.67 -2.89
N VAL A 461 2.50 11.94 -4.19
CA VAL A 461 2.72 10.95 -5.26
C VAL A 461 4.17 10.47 -5.28
N ALA A 462 5.16 11.36 -5.17
CA ALA A 462 6.58 10.97 -5.07
C ALA A 462 6.83 10.03 -3.87
N ALA A 463 6.25 10.35 -2.71
CA ALA A 463 6.30 9.48 -1.55
C ALA A 463 5.55 8.16 -1.79
N GLY A 464 4.46 8.18 -2.57
CA GLY A 464 3.65 7.03 -2.96
C GLY A 464 4.41 6.03 -3.84
N ILE A 465 4.98 6.49 -4.95
CA ILE A 465 5.73 5.65 -5.90
C ILE A 465 6.96 5.02 -5.25
N PHE A 466 7.65 5.74 -4.37
CA PHE A 466 8.74 5.17 -3.58
C PHE A 466 8.24 4.10 -2.62
N ARG A 467 7.15 4.35 -1.87
CA ARG A 467 6.58 3.32 -0.98
C ARG A 467 6.07 2.09 -1.74
N ALA A 468 5.64 2.25 -2.99
CA ALA A 468 5.22 1.16 -3.87
C ALA A 468 6.40 0.51 -4.61
N GLN A 469 7.63 1.00 -4.41
CA GLN A 469 8.83 0.52 -5.10
C GLN A 469 8.63 0.45 -6.62
N GLU A 470 7.97 1.47 -7.19
CA GLU A 470 7.69 1.50 -8.63
C GLU A 470 9.00 1.49 -9.45
N PRO A 471 9.07 0.75 -10.56
CA PRO A 471 10.24 0.76 -11.43
C PRO A 471 10.63 2.17 -11.86
N GLY A 472 11.89 2.54 -11.61
CA GLY A 472 12.45 3.86 -11.87
C GLY A 472 11.71 5.00 -11.14
N TRP A 473 11.33 4.76 -9.88
CA TRP A 473 10.75 5.78 -9.01
C TRP A 473 11.67 6.99 -8.82
N ARG A 474 13.00 6.84 -8.97
CA ARG A 474 13.98 7.92 -8.79
C ARG A 474 13.85 8.98 -9.88
N GLU A 475 13.84 8.55 -11.13
CA GLU A 475 13.70 9.43 -12.29
C GLU A 475 12.32 10.12 -12.25
N THR A 476 11.28 9.35 -11.90
CA THR A 476 9.93 9.90 -11.73
C THR A 476 9.88 10.90 -10.57
N ALA A 477 10.51 10.62 -9.42
CA ALA A 477 10.53 11.54 -8.28
C ALA A 477 11.23 12.86 -8.61
N ALA A 478 12.35 12.83 -9.35
CA ALA A 478 13.03 14.03 -9.81
C ALA A 478 12.11 14.89 -10.70
N TRP A 479 11.45 14.27 -11.68
CA TRP A 479 10.48 14.95 -12.54
C TRP A 479 9.29 15.52 -11.74
N ILE A 480 8.78 14.79 -10.76
CA ILE A 480 7.68 15.21 -9.89
C ILE A 480 8.07 16.48 -9.10
N ILE A 481 9.30 16.54 -8.57
CA ILE A 481 9.77 17.69 -7.79
C ILE A 481 9.79 18.95 -8.68
N GLU A 482 10.29 18.84 -9.91
CA GLU A 482 10.25 19.94 -10.86
C GLU A 482 8.81 20.34 -11.24
N ALA A 483 7.91 19.37 -11.41
CA ALA A 483 6.50 19.61 -11.69
C ALA A 483 5.81 20.34 -10.53
N ALA A 484 6.13 19.97 -9.29
CA ALA A 484 5.65 20.66 -8.09
C ALA A 484 6.15 22.11 -8.01
N GLN A 485 7.43 22.36 -8.34
CA GLN A 485 7.98 23.72 -8.41
C GLN A 485 7.30 24.58 -9.49
N ARG A 486 6.91 23.99 -10.62
CA ARG A 486 6.13 24.69 -11.65
C ARG A 486 4.73 25.01 -11.15
N ALA A 487 4.05 24.03 -10.53
CA ALA A 487 2.71 24.22 -9.98
C ALA A 487 2.64 25.35 -8.93
N CYS A 488 3.68 25.54 -8.10
CA CYS A 488 3.77 26.69 -7.19
C CYS A 488 3.75 28.07 -7.90
N ARG A 489 4.15 28.14 -9.17
CA ARG A 489 4.21 29.39 -9.96
C ARG A 489 2.95 29.65 -10.79
N GLY A 490 1.96 28.76 -10.71
CA GLY A 490 0.78 28.73 -11.58
C GLY A 490 0.71 27.43 -12.38
N VAL A 491 -0.49 26.89 -12.61
CA VAL A 491 -0.67 25.63 -13.38
C VAL A 491 -0.07 25.81 -14.78
N PRO A 492 0.86 24.96 -15.23
CA PRO A 492 1.25 24.92 -16.63
C PRO A 492 0.04 24.52 -17.48
N ASP A 493 -0.21 25.25 -18.56
CA ASP A 493 -1.20 24.89 -19.58
C ASP A 493 -1.06 23.43 -20.06
#